data_AF-A0A963LCI2-F1
#
_entry.id   AF-A0A963LCI2-F1
#
_cell.length_a   1.000
_cell.length_b   1.000
_cell.length_c   1.000
_cell.angle_alpha   90.00
_cell.angle_beta   90.00
_cell.angle_gamma   90.00
#
_symmetry.space_group_name_H-M   'P 1'
#
loop_
_entity.id
_entity.type
_entity.pdbx_description
1 polymer ?
#
loop_
_entity_poly.entity_id
_entity_poly.type
_entity_poly.pdbx_seq_one_letter_code
_entity_poly.pdbx_strand_id
1 'polypeptide(L)'
;EHHALVAAVLYPGLHAAPGHAIAARQMHGGFGGMLSIRARGGEAAAIAVAAHTELWKRATSLGGTESLIEHRASVEGAGTPAPADLLRLSVGIEDADDLIRDLERALHAAHR
;
A
#
# COMPACT_ATOMS: atom_id res chain seq x y z
N GLU A 1 0.90 1.99 10.55
CA GLU A 1 -0.58 1.95 10.64
C GLU A 1 -1.22 3.17 11.35
N HIS A 2 -0.47 4.04 12.03
CA HIS A 2 -1.01 5.17 12.81
C HIS A 2 -0.98 6.54 12.10
N HIS A 3 -0.90 6.55 10.77
CA HIS A 3 -0.79 7.81 10.01
C HIS A 3 -2.17 8.46 9.81
N ALA A 4 -2.30 9.75 10.08
CA ALA A 4 -3.59 10.46 10.05
C ALA A 4 -4.28 10.42 8.68
N LEU A 5 -3.51 10.42 7.58
CA LEU A 5 -4.02 10.36 6.19
C LEU A 5 -4.26 8.93 5.68
N VAL A 6 -4.05 7.92 6.53
CA VAL A 6 -4.32 6.51 6.20
C VAL A 6 -5.53 6.04 7.01
N ALA A 7 -6.58 5.59 6.32
CA ALA A 7 -7.80 5.11 6.94
C ALA A 7 -7.65 3.68 7.48
N ALA A 8 -6.92 2.82 6.77
CA ALA A 8 -6.65 1.45 7.17
C ALA A 8 -5.37 0.93 6.53
N VAL A 9 -4.74 -0.06 7.17
CA VAL A 9 -3.65 -0.85 6.61
C VAL A 9 -4.07 -2.31 6.60
N LEU A 10 -3.90 -2.97 5.47
CA LEU A 10 -4.17 -4.39 5.27
C LEU A 10 -2.82 -5.10 5.13
N TYR A 11 -2.35 -5.68 6.23
CA TYR A 11 -1.09 -6.42 6.26
C TYR A 11 -1.18 -7.56 7.29
N PRO A 12 -0.88 -8.82 6.94
CA PRO A 12 -1.03 -9.96 7.85
C PRO A 12 -0.15 -9.88 9.10
N GLY A 13 0.94 -9.12 9.04
CA GLY A 13 1.85 -8.93 10.17
C GLY A 13 1.34 -8.00 11.27
N LEU A 14 0.26 -7.24 11.04
CA LEU A 14 -0.33 -6.41 12.09
C LEU A 14 -1.14 -7.27 13.05
N HIS A 15 -0.94 -7.10 14.36
CA HIS A 15 -1.64 -7.90 15.37
C HIS A 15 -3.17 -7.76 15.30
N ALA A 16 -3.66 -6.58 14.91
CA ALA A 16 -5.08 -6.31 14.74
C ALA A 16 -5.65 -6.80 13.39
N ALA A 17 -4.81 -7.30 12.48
CA ALA A 17 -5.27 -7.74 11.17
C ALA A 17 -6.14 -9.01 11.29
N PRO A 18 -7.29 -9.05 10.60
CA PRO A 18 -8.03 -10.30 10.42
C PRO A 18 -7.12 -11.38 9.83
N GLY A 19 -7.04 -12.53 10.52
CA GLY A 19 -6.21 -13.64 10.08
C GLY A 19 -4.75 -13.60 10.54
N HIS A 20 -4.31 -12.60 11.32
CA HIS A 20 -2.94 -12.54 11.86
C HIS A 20 -2.53 -13.83 12.58
N ALA A 21 -3.39 -14.38 13.45
CA ALA A 21 -3.08 -15.63 14.17
C ALA A 21 -2.90 -16.83 13.23
N ILE A 22 -3.64 -16.88 12.11
CA ILE A 22 -3.50 -17.94 11.10
C ILE A 22 -2.19 -17.73 10.34
N ALA A 23 -1.91 -16.50 9.90
CA ALA A 23 -0.69 -16.12 9.21
C ALA A 23 0.55 -16.45 10.07
N ALA A 24 0.57 -16.04 11.34
CA ALA A 24 1.66 -16.30 12.27
C ALA A 24 1.89 -17.80 12.53
N ARG A 25 0.85 -18.63 12.44
CA ARG A 25 0.98 -20.09 12.60
C ARG A 25 1.59 -20.78 11.38
N GLN A 26 1.30 -20.30 10.17
CA GLN A 26 1.63 -21.02 8.93
C GLN A 26 2.68 -20.34 8.04
N MET A 27 2.97 -19.06 8.25
CA MET A 27 3.99 -18.32 7.53
C MET A 27 5.29 -18.34 8.34
N HIS A 28 6.39 -18.72 7.69
CA HIS A 28 7.71 -18.80 8.30
C HIS A 28 8.63 -17.77 7.65
N GLY A 29 9.46 -17.10 8.46
CA GLY A 29 10.38 -16.06 7.95
C GLY A 29 9.76 -14.68 7.74
N GLY A 30 8.52 -14.45 8.20
CA GLY A 30 7.85 -13.15 8.14
C GLY A 30 6.49 -13.22 7.41
N PHE A 31 5.92 -12.05 7.12
CA PHE A 31 4.57 -11.91 6.54
C PHE A 31 4.57 -11.43 5.08
N GLY A 32 5.75 -11.37 4.45
CA GLY A 32 5.94 -10.94 3.06
C GLY A 32 5.99 -9.42 2.88
N GLY A 33 6.36 -8.97 1.66
CA GLY A 33 6.46 -7.55 1.29
C GLY A 33 5.18 -6.99 0.66
N MET A 34 4.06 -7.69 0.75
CA MET A 34 2.80 -7.24 0.15
C MET A 34 1.88 -6.64 1.22
N LEU A 35 1.45 -5.41 1.01
CA LEU A 35 0.44 -4.77 1.84
C LEU A 35 -0.49 -3.90 1.01
N SER A 36 -1.56 -3.42 1.63
CA SER A 36 -2.37 -2.35 1.06
C SER A 36 -2.68 -1.30 2.09
N ILE A 37 -2.86 -0.07 1.64
CA ILE A 37 -3.35 1.04 2.47
C ILE A 37 -4.63 1.59 1.85
N ARG A 38 -5.53 2.08 2.69
CA ARG A 38 -6.68 2.88 2.28
C ARG A 38 -6.38 4.34 2.56
N ALA A 39 -6.27 5.16 1.51
CA ALA A 39 -6.02 6.58 1.67
C ALA A 39 -7.27 7.28 2.20
N ARG A 40 -7.13 8.27 3.09
CA ARG A 40 -8.23 9.21 3.35
C ARG A 40 -8.45 10.07 2.10
N GLY A 41 -9.58 10.76 2.02
CA GLY A 41 -9.92 11.58 0.84
C GLY A 41 -10.45 10.80 -0.37
N GLY A 42 -10.56 9.47 -0.28
CA GLY A 42 -11.23 8.64 -1.29
C GLY A 42 -10.37 8.39 -2.53
N GLU A 43 -11.04 8.10 -3.65
CA GLU A 43 -10.42 7.70 -4.91
C GLU A 43 -9.42 8.72 -5.46
N ALA A 44 -9.82 10.00 -5.50
CA ALA A 44 -8.96 11.07 -6.00
C ALA A 44 -7.66 11.17 -5.21
N ALA A 45 -7.73 11.05 -3.89
CA ALA A 45 -6.56 11.07 -3.01
C ALA A 45 -5.69 9.81 -3.22
N ALA A 46 -6.28 8.61 -3.31
CA ALA A 46 -5.51 7.39 -3.57
C ALA A 46 -4.74 7.47 -4.90
N ILE A 47 -5.41 7.87 -5.99
CA ILE A 47 -4.77 8.08 -7.30
C ILE A 47 -3.67 9.14 -7.20
N ALA A 48 -3.93 10.26 -6.51
CA ALA A 48 -2.96 11.31 -6.33
C ALA A 48 -1.74 10.83 -5.53
N VAL A 49 -1.89 10.07 -4.45
CA VAL A 49 -0.76 9.51 -3.69
C VAL A 49 0.13 8.68 -4.61
N ALA A 50 -0.45 7.73 -5.35
CA ALA A 50 0.34 6.90 -6.28
C ALA A 50 1.04 7.72 -7.37
N ALA A 51 0.49 8.88 -7.75
CA ALA A 51 1.09 9.76 -8.76
C ALA A 51 2.21 10.66 -8.21
N HIS A 52 2.28 10.89 -6.89
CA HIS A 52 3.25 11.78 -6.25
C HIS A 52 4.46 11.05 -5.63
N THR A 53 4.49 9.72 -5.68
CA THR A 53 5.67 8.93 -5.27
C THR A 53 6.77 9.06 -6.33
N GLU A 54 8.02 9.04 -5.88
CA GLU A 54 9.20 9.13 -6.75
C GLU A 54 10.00 7.82 -6.77
N LEU A 55 10.03 7.10 -5.64
CA LEU A 55 10.68 5.80 -5.51
C LEU A 55 9.73 4.66 -5.85
N TRP A 56 8.47 4.75 -5.40
CA TRP A 56 7.47 3.74 -5.72
C TRP A 56 7.08 3.83 -7.20
N LYS A 57 7.37 2.77 -7.96
CA LYS A 57 7.03 2.72 -9.39
C LYS A 57 5.56 2.33 -9.55
N ARG A 58 4.85 3.06 -10.41
CA ARG A 58 3.48 2.73 -10.77
C ARG A 58 3.44 1.56 -11.76
N ALA A 59 3.23 0.35 -11.27
CA ALA A 59 3.14 -0.85 -12.09
C ALA A 59 2.29 -1.94 -11.43
N THR A 60 1.75 -2.85 -12.25
CA THR A 60 0.78 -3.87 -11.80
C THR A 60 1.40 -5.21 -11.38
N SER A 61 2.70 -5.39 -11.64
CA SER A 61 3.47 -6.56 -11.21
C SER A 61 3.69 -6.56 -9.69
N LEU A 62 4.44 -7.53 -9.17
CA LEU A 62 4.81 -7.66 -7.76
C LEU A 62 6.03 -8.58 -7.57
N GLY A 63 6.69 -8.47 -6.42
CA GLY A 63 7.76 -9.38 -5.99
C GLY A 63 9.13 -9.17 -6.65
N GLY A 64 9.31 -8.06 -7.39
CA GLY A 64 10.61 -7.61 -7.87
C GLY A 64 11.47 -7.00 -6.77
N THR A 65 12.69 -6.59 -7.14
CA THR A 65 13.59 -5.84 -6.23
C THR A 65 13.13 -4.40 -6.03
N GLU A 66 12.40 -3.87 -7.00
CA GLU A 66 11.83 -2.53 -6.97
C GLU A 66 10.49 -2.47 -6.25
N SER A 67 10.29 -1.37 -5.52
CA SER A 67 9.04 -1.05 -4.87
C SER A 67 7.99 -0.59 -5.87
N LEU A 68 6.82 -1.22 -5.83
CA LEU A 68 5.69 -0.92 -6.73
C LEU A 68 4.47 -0.44 -5.95
N ILE A 69 3.73 0.50 -6.54
CA ILE A 69 2.46 1.00 -6.03
C ILE A 69 1.41 1.01 -7.15
N GLU A 70 0.18 0.61 -6.84
CA GLU A 70 -0.92 0.72 -7.79
C GLU A 70 -2.25 1.03 -7.11
N HIS A 71 -3.10 1.75 -7.84
CA HIS A 71 -4.51 1.93 -7.49
C HIS A 71 -5.32 0.75 -8.05
N ARG A 72 -5.72 -0.18 -7.15
CA ARG A 72 -6.30 -1.46 -7.56
C ARG A 72 -7.57 -1.32 -8.38
N ALA A 73 -8.45 -0.40 -7.98
CA ALA A 73 -9.72 -0.23 -8.66
C ALA A 73 -9.53 0.21 -10.12
N SER A 74 -8.56 1.10 -10.42
CA SER A 74 -8.24 1.48 -11.80
C SER A 74 -7.64 0.34 -12.62
N VAL A 75 -6.87 -0.54 -11.99
CA VAL A 75 -6.21 -1.67 -12.66
C VAL A 75 -7.20 -2.79 -12.97
N GLU A 76 -8.13 -3.09 -12.06
CA GLU A 76 -9.14 -4.13 -12.25
C GLU A 76 -10.31 -3.67 -13.12
N GLY A 77 -10.66 -2.37 -13.09
CA GLY A 77 -11.71 -1.78 -13.90
C GLY A 77 -13.12 -2.02 -13.37
N ALA A 78 -14.10 -1.98 -14.28
CA ALA A 78 -15.51 -2.02 -13.92
C ALA A 78 -15.90 -3.32 -13.18
N GLY A 79 -16.60 -3.18 -12.05
CA GLY A 79 -17.05 -4.31 -11.23
C GLY A 79 -16.02 -4.80 -10.21
N THR A 80 -14.88 -4.13 -10.07
CA THR A 80 -13.89 -4.42 -9.02
C THR A 80 -14.51 -4.44 -7.62
N PRO A 81 -14.19 -5.44 -6.77
CA PRO A 81 -14.53 -5.41 -5.35
C PRO A 81 -13.54 -4.58 -4.53
N ALA A 82 -12.45 -4.10 -5.13
CA ALA A 82 -11.45 -3.31 -4.43
C ALA A 82 -12.06 -1.94 -4.03
N PRO A 83 -11.89 -1.51 -2.77
CA PRO A 83 -12.27 -0.16 -2.38
C PRO A 83 -11.58 0.88 -3.27
N ALA A 84 -12.34 1.90 -3.68
CA ALA A 84 -11.83 2.95 -4.55
C ALA A 84 -10.73 3.81 -3.89
N ASP A 85 -10.49 3.66 -2.59
CA ASP A 85 -9.42 4.35 -1.87
C ASP A 85 -8.17 3.48 -1.62
N LEU A 86 -8.13 2.27 -2.21
CA LEU A 86 -7.11 1.27 -1.93
C LEU A 86 -5.90 1.36 -2.86
N LEU A 87 -4.73 1.45 -2.25
CA LEU A 87 -3.43 1.31 -2.89
C LEU A 87 -2.80 -0.02 -2.49
N ARG A 88 -2.39 -0.84 -3.47
CA ARG A 88 -1.56 -2.04 -3.22
C ARG A 88 -0.10 -1.67 -3.36
N LEU A 89 0.70 -2.09 -2.39
CA LEU A 89 2.14 -1.88 -2.36
C LEU A 89 2.83 -3.25 -2.41
N SER A 90 3.78 -3.37 -3.33
CA SER A 90 4.78 -4.44 -3.33
C SER A 90 6.09 -3.80 -2.89
N VAL A 91 6.49 -4.02 -1.64
CA VAL A 91 7.72 -3.48 -1.07
C VAL A 91 8.92 -4.22 -1.66
N GLY A 92 9.82 -3.47 -2.27
CA GLY A 92 11.10 -3.96 -2.80
C GLY A 92 12.17 -4.08 -1.70
N ILE A 93 13.42 -3.91 -2.11
CA ILE A 93 14.61 -4.04 -1.24
C ILE A 93 15.40 -2.73 -1.10
N GLU A 94 14.78 -1.60 -1.43
CA GLU A 94 15.34 -0.27 -1.17
C GLU A 94 15.48 0.00 0.34
N ASP A 95 16.17 1.09 0.69
CA ASP A 95 16.23 1.55 2.07
C ASP A 95 14.82 1.86 2.60
N ALA A 96 14.50 1.32 3.78
CA ALA A 96 13.16 1.43 4.35
C ALA A 96 12.78 2.88 4.68
N ASP A 97 13.72 3.69 5.15
CA ASP A 97 13.45 5.09 5.51
C ASP A 97 13.22 5.94 4.25
N ASP A 98 13.88 5.61 3.15
CA ASP A 98 13.63 6.24 1.85
C ASP A 98 12.22 5.94 1.34
N LEU A 99 11.78 4.68 1.41
CA LEU A 99 10.43 4.27 1.00
C LEU A 99 9.34 4.91 1.87
N ILE A 100 9.57 5.01 3.18
CA ILE A 100 8.65 5.66 4.12
C ILE A 100 8.56 7.14 3.82
N ARG A 101 9.70 7.85 3.71
CA ARG A 101 9.72 9.29 3.41
C ARG A 101 9.05 9.63 2.09
N ASP A 102 9.27 8.82 1.05
CA ASP A 102 8.65 9.01 -0.26
C ASP A 102 7.12 8.89 -0.17
N LEU A 103 6.63 7.86 0.55
CA LEU A 103 5.20 7.62 0.73
C LEU A 103 4.54 8.70 1.60
N GLU A 104 5.20 9.15 2.68
CA GLU A 104 4.72 10.23 3.54
C GLU A 104 4.62 11.56 2.77
N ARG A 105 5.64 11.91 1.99
CA ARG A 105 5.61 13.10 1.12
C ARG A 105 4.43 13.03 0.15
N ALA A 106 4.22 11.88 -0.50
CA ALA A 106 3.14 11.67 -1.45
C ALA A 106 1.75 11.75 -0.78
N LEU A 107 1.60 11.17 0.42
CA LEU A 107 0.40 11.29 1.25
C LEU A 107 0.06 12.75 1.55
N HIS A 108 1.03 13.54 2.00
CA HIS A 108 0.81 14.96 2.27
C HIS A 108 0.52 15.77 1.01
N ALA A 109 1.18 15.50 -0.11
CA ALA A 109 0.93 16.19 -1.38
C ALA A 109 -0.49 15.95 -1.91
N ALA A 110 -1.00 14.73 -1.79
CA ALA A 110 -2.32 14.34 -2.26
C ALA A 110 -3.50 14.89 -1.43
N HIS A 111 -3.24 15.40 -0.22
CA HIS A 111 -4.26 15.91 0.71
C HIS A 111 -4.14 17.43 0.94
N ARG A 112 -3.49 18.14 0.03
CA ARG A 112 -3.49 19.61 0.00
C ARG A 112 -4.70 20.18 -0.70
#